data_AF-A0A736RMJ1-F1
#
_entry.id   AF-A0A736RMJ1-F1
#
_cell.length_a   1.000
_cell.length_b   1.000
_cell.length_c   1.000
_cell.angle_alpha   90.00
_cell.angle_beta   90.00
_cell.angle_gamma   90.00
#
_symmetry.space_group_name_H-M   'P 1'
#
loop_
_entity.id
_entity.type
_entity.pdbx_description
1 polymer ?
#
loop_
_entity_poly.entity_id
_entity_poly.type
_entity_poly.pdbx_seq_one_letter_code
_entity_poly.pdbx_strand_id
1 'polypeptide(L)' 'MKIIYQDAVYEARLIITGNLLEAGKINELMDKILLTSPRLRVVQNGFFVREIIITGVPLHVLCAEAILHEAGLVVEYE' A
#
# COMPACT_ATOMS: atom_id res chain seq x y z
N MET A 1 -2.14 -2.70 -11.67
CA MET A 1 -1.78 -2.13 -10.36
C MET A 1 -0.36 -1.58 -10.41
N LYS A 2 -0.18 -0.32 -10.01
CA LYS A 2 1.12 0.33 -9.81
C LYS A 2 1.33 0.50 -8.30
N ILE A 3 2.53 0.21 -7.82
CA ILE A 3 2.89 0.35 -6.41
C ILE A 3 4.19 1.13 -6.32
N ILE A 4 4.18 2.20 -5.55
CA ILE A 4 5.32 3.07 -5.33
C ILE A 4 5.62 3.12 -3.84
N TYR A 5 6.82 2.71 -3.45
CA TYR A 5 7.36 2.90 -2.12
C TYR A 5 8.23 4.15 -2.12
N GLN A 6 7.93 5.07 -1.22
CA GLN A 6 8.67 6.31 -1.03
C GLN A 6 9.16 6.36 0.42
N ASP A 7 10.47 6.39 0.58
CA ASP A 7 11.10 6.53 1.89
C ASP A 7 11.37 8.00 2.18
N ALA A 8 10.78 8.53 3.24
CA ALA A 8 11.31 9.74 3.87
C ALA A 8 11.93 9.34 5.20
N VAL A 9 13.10 9.91 5.51
CA VAL A 9 13.97 9.57 6.64
C VAL A 9 13.25 9.32 7.98
N TYR A 10 12.08 9.94 8.21
CA TYR A 10 11.26 9.77 9.41
C TYR A 10 9.89 9.11 9.18
N GLU A 11 9.41 9.05 7.93
CA GLU A 11 8.12 8.48 7.56
C GLU A 11 8.20 7.83 6.18
N ALA A 12 7.78 6.58 6.07
CA ALA A 12 7.63 5.93 4.77
C ALA A 12 6.19 6.06 4.28
N ARG A 13 6.03 6.08 2.97
CA ARG A 13 4.73 6.08 2.31
C ARG A 13 4.71 5.06 1.17
N LEU A 14 3.60 4.37 1.05
CA LEU A 14 3.35 3.35 0.04
C LEU A 14 2.09 3.74 -0.71
N ILE A 15 2.23 3.99 -2.01
CA ILE A 15 1.16 4.44 -2.89
C ILE A 15 0.79 3.26 -3.79
N ILE A 16 -0.44 2.77 -3.64
CA ILE A 16 -1.01 1.71 -4.46
C ILE A 16 -2.06 2.34 -5.37
N THR A 17 -1.79 2.34 -6.68
CA THR A 17 -2.72 2.83 -7.70
C THR A 17 -3.26 1.65 -8.50
N GLY A 18 -4.57 1.45 -8.52
CA GLY A 18 -5.19 0.36 -9.26
C GLY A 18 -6.53 0.73 -9.88
N ASN A 19 -6.98 -0.10 -10.81
CA ASN A 19 -8.24 0.08 -11.51
C ASN A 19 -9.39 -0.63 -10.79
N LEU A 20 -10.64 -0.30 -11.13
CA LEU A 20 -11.84 -0.90 -10.54
C LEU A 20 -11.86 -2.45 -10.61
N LEU A 21 -11.30 -3.04 -11.68
CA LEU A 21 -11.18 -4.50 -11.84
C LEU A 21 -10.28 -5.16 -10.79
N GLU A 22 -9.33 -4.40 -10.23
CA GLU A 22 -8.40 -4.86 -9.20
C GLU A 22 -8.89 -4.51 -7.79
N ALA A 23 -10.05 -3.86 -7.65
CA ALA A 23 -10.57 -3.36 -6.38
C ALA A 23 -10.77 -4.46 -5.33
N GLY A 24 -11.18 -5.66 -5.74
CA GLY A 24 -11.32 -6.82 -4.83
C GLY A 24 -9.97 -7.25 -4.25
N LYS A 25 -8.94 -7.38 -5.10
CA LYS A 25 -7.58 -7.72 -4.66
C LYS A 25 -6.99 -6.63 -3.75
N ILE A 26 -7.24 -5.36 -4.09
CA ILE A 26 -6.82 -4.22 -3.28
C ILE A 26 -7.43 -4.29 -1.88
N ASN A 27 -8.73 -4.57 -1.76
CA ASN A 27 -9.38 -4.68 -0.45
C ASN A 27 -8.77 -5.81 0.38
N GLU A 28 -8.56 -6.99 -0.21
CA GLU A 28 -7.97 -8.13 0.51
C GLU A 28 -6.54 -7.83 0.99
N LEU A 29 -5.74 -7.17 0.13
CA LEU A 29 -4.39 -6.71 0.49
C LEU A 29 -4.44 -5.67 1.61
N MET A 30 -5.36 -4.71 1.52
CA MET A 30 -5.53 -3.69 2.54
C MET A 30 -5.92 -4.29 3.89
N ASP A 31 -6.81 -5.27 3.90
CA ASP A 31 -7.21 -5.96 5.13
C ASP A 31 -6.00 -6.67 5.76
N LYS A 32 -5.18 -7.38 4.97
CA LYS A 32 -3.95 -8.01 5.45
C LYS A 32 -2.93 -7.00 6.01
N ILE A 33 -2.72 -5.89 5.30
CA ILE A 33 -1.80 -4.83 5.71
C ILE A 33 -2.27 -4.17 7.01
N LEU A 34 -3.55 -3.82 7.10
CA LEU A 34 -4.15 -3.17 8.28
C LEU A 34 -4.20 -4.10 9.49
N LEU A 35 -4.47 -5.41 9.29
CA LEU A 35 -4.39 -6.41 10.34
C LEU A 35 -2.97 -6.55 10.89
N THR A 36 -1.96 -6.48 10.02
CA THR A 36 -0.56 -6.63 10.40
C THR A 36 0.02 -5.36 11.03
N SER A 37 -0.41 -4.19 10.55
CA SER A 37 0.11 -2.89 10.99
C SER A 37 -1.03 -1.87 11.13
N PRO A 38 -1.83 -1.93 12.21
CA PRO A 38 -2.99 -1.08 12.42
C PRO A 38 -2.64 0.40 12.67
N ARG A 39 -1.35 0.71 12.90
CA ARG A 39 -0.85 2.08 13.08
C ARG A 39 -0.62 2.83 11.77
N LEU A 40 -0.80 2.17 10.63
CA LEU A 40 -0.66 2.80 9.32
C LEU A 40 -1.86 3.70 9.02
N ARG A 41 -1.58 4.91 8.55
CA ARG A 41 -2.62 5.82 8.06
C ARG A 41 -2.92 5.48 6.61
N VAL A 42 -4.20 5.24 6.31
CA VAL A 42 -4.65 4.91 4.95
C VAL A 42 -5.55 6.02 4.45
N VAL A 43 -5.21 6.57 3.30
CA VAL A 43 -6.03 7.53 2.55
C VAL A 43 -6.42 6.88 1.24
N GLN A 44 -7.71 6.83 0.94
CA GLN A 44 -8.22 6.31 -0.33
C GLN A 44 -8.81 7.45 -1.15
N ASN A 45 -8.29 7.62 -2.37
CA ASN A 45 -8.73 8.60 -3.33
C ASN A 45 -9.32 7.91 -4.58
N GLY A 46 -10.47 8.41 -5.04
CA GLY A 46 -11.00 8.14 -6.38
C GLY A 46 -12.14 7.11 -6.49
N PHE A 47 -13.06 7.38 -7.43
CA PHE A 47 -14.23 6.55 -7.74
C PHE A 47 -14.00 5.57 -8.90
N PHE A 48 -13.17 5.94 -9.89
CA PHE A 48 -12.84 5.12 -11.08
C PHE A 48 -11.41 4.55 -11.05
N VAL A 49 -10.46 5.32 -10.55
CA VAL A 49 -9.07 4.91 -10.27
C VAL A 49 -8.93 4.95 -8.76
N ARG A 50 -8.59 3.82 -8.15
CA ARG A 50 -8.35 3.73 -6.70
C ARG A 50 -6.88 4.01 -6.45
N GLU A 51 -6.61 5.14 -5.86
CA GLU A 51 -5.32 5.47 -5.29
C GLU A 51 -5.39 5.30 -3.78
N ILE A 52 -4.51 4.48 -3.23
CA ILE A 52 -4.40 4.25 -1.80
C ILE A 52 -3.03 4.69 -1.35
N ILE A 53 -3.00 5.63 -0.41
CA ILE A 53 -1.77 6.14 0.18
C ILE A 53 -1.71 5.62 1.61
N ILE A 54 -0.71 4.80 1.88
CA ILE A 54 -0.43 4.23 3.19
C ILE A 54 0.78 4.96 3.74
N THR A 55 0.66 5.62 4.88
CA THR A 55 1.75 6.40 5.49
C THR A 55 2.00 5.91 6.92
N GLY A 56 3.26 5.80 7.31
CA GLY A 56 3.61 5.46 8.68
C GLY A 56 5.10 5.30 8.92
N VAL A 57 5.43 4.71 10.07
CA VAL A 57 6.82 4.40 10.44
C VAL A 57 7.42 3.41 9.41
N PRO A 58 8.67 3.61 8.95
CA PRO A 58 9.30 2.75 7.94
C PRO A 58 9.18 1.26 8.21
N LEU A 59 9.35 0.82 9.46
CA LEU A 59 9.18 -0.59 9.86
C LEU A 59 7.80 -1.16 9.50
N HIS A 60 6.73 -0.39 9.73
CA HIS A 60 5.37 -0.84 9.43
C HIS A 60 5.10 -0.85 7.92
N VAL A 61 5.68 0.10 7.18
CA VAL A 61 5.53 0.17 5.72
C VAL A 61 6.34 -0.94 5.05
N LEU A 62 7.52 -1.31 5.57
CA LEU A 62 8.28 -2.49 5.12
C LEU A 62 7.50 -3.80 5.32
N CYS A 63 6.76 -3.96 6.43
CA CYS A 63 5.87 -5.10 6.61
C CYS A 63 4.76 -5.13 5.54
N ALA A 64 4.19 -3.96 5.21
CA ALA A 64 3.19 -3.86 4.14
C ALA A 64 3.80 -4.22 2.78
N GLU A 65 5.03 -3.79 2.53
CA GLU A 65 5.78 -4.13 1.32
C GLU A 65 6.03 -5.63 1.19
N ALA A 66 6.44 -6.30 2.27
CA ALA A 66 6.66 -7.76 2.28
C ALA A 66 5.39 -8.52 1.88
N ILE A 67 4.21 -8.10 2.38
CA ILE A 67 2.92 -8.69 2.00
C ILE A 67 2.63 -8.52 0.50
N LEU A 68 3.03 -7.38 -0.09
CA LEU A 68 2.87 -7.14 -1.52
C LEU A 68 3.81 -8.03 -2.36
N HIS A 69 5.06 -8.21 -1.92
CA HIS A 69 6.00 -9.15 -2.56
C HIS A 69 5.51 -10.59 -2.47
N GLU A 70 4.97 -11.02 -1.32
CA GLU A 70 4.35 -12.34 -1.16
C GLU A 70 3.14 -12.54 -2.09
N ALA A 71 2.40 -11.47 -2.37
CA ALA A 71 1.30 -11.48 -3.34
C ALA A 71 1.78 -11.46 -4.81
N GLY A 72 3.10 -11.44 -5.06
CA GLY A 72 3.71 -11.40 -6.39
C GLY A 72 3.60 -10.05 -7.08
N LEU A 73 3.43 -8.96 -6.32
CA LEU A 73 3.32 -7.62 -6.85
C LEU A 73 4.68 -6.93 -6.90
N VAL A 74 4.91 -6.16 -7.96
CA VAL A 74 6.15 -5.40 -8.13
C VAL A 74 6.00 -4.05 -7.45
N VAL A 75 6.95 -3.75 -6.56
CA VAL A 75 7.07 -2.46 -5.87
C VAL A 75 8.16 -1.64 -6.54
N GLU A 76 7.81 -0.44 -7.02
CA GLU A 76 8.76 0.56 -7.51
C GLU A 76 9.25 1.41 -6.34
N TYR A 77 10.54 1.74 -6.30
CA TYR A 77 11.13 2.57 -5.25
C TYR A 77 11.42 3.96 -5.82
N GLU A 78 10.96 5.00 -5.14
CA GLU A 78 11.12 6.41 -5.52
C GLU A 78 11.66 7.27 -4.37
#